data_AF-A0A7D9J850-F1
#
_entry.id   AF-A0A7D9J850-F1
#
_cell.length_a   1.000
_cell.length_b   1.000
_cell.length_c   1.000
_cell.angle_alpha   90.00
_cell.angle_beta   90.00
_cell.angle_gamma   90.00
#
_symmetry.space_group_name_H-M   'P 1'
#
loop_
_entity.id
_entity.type
_entity.pdbx_description
1 polymer ?
#
loop_
_entity_poly.entity_id
_entity_poly.type
_entity_poly.pdbx_seq_one_letter_code
_entity_poly.pdbx_strand_id
1 'polypeptide(L)'
;MPGTKIADEDRKKIDKKFICTSCDMLLCTPMQTQCGHLMCSDCLQTLLESSNPRCPADGAVLEKEQVFRDVFTKRELNALCLHCSNQGCPWHDTYDALEAHSAVCEHALINCVHSQCKMTFQRSHCGEHLKSECEYRNVKCDFCRNDVTLASMK
;
A
#
# COMPACT_ATOMS: atom_id res chain seq x y z
N MET A 1 -2.99 -6.01 -1.87
CA MET A 1 -3.51 -4.69 -1.41
C MET A 1 -4.48 -4.21 -2.47
N PRO A 2 -5.69 -3.79 -2.12
CA PRO A 2 -6.77 -3.62 -3.10
C PRO A 2 -6.47 -2.56 -4.16
N GLY A 3 -5.69 -1.51 -3.89
CA GLY A 3 -5.33 -0.47 -4.87
C GLY A 3 -4.19 0.42 -4.35
N THR A 4 -3.70 1.33 -5.19
CA THR A 4 -2.58 2.21 -4.86
C THR A 4 -3.08 3.53 -4.30
N LYS A 5 -2.61 3.90 -3.09
CA LYS A 5 -2.85 5.23 -2.52
C LYS A 5 -1.98 6.25 -3.26
N ILE A 6 -2.56 7.41 -3.54
CA ILE A 6 -1.90 8.53 -4.22
C ILE A 6 -2.10 9.80 -3.42
N ALA A 7 -1.25 10.80 -3.65
CA ALA A 7 -1.40 12.10 -3.03
C ALA A 7 -2.70 12.81 -3.48
N ASP A 8 -3.27 13.65 -2.60
CA ASP A 8 -4.52 14.37 -2.88
C ASP A 8 -4.41 15.30 -4.09
N GLU A 9 -3.22 15.82 -4.37
CA GLU A 9 -2.94 16.66 -5.53
C GLU A 9 -3.00 15.89 -6.85
N ASP A 10 -2.55 14.64 -6.85
CA ASP A 10 -2.61 13.77 -8.04
C ASP A 10 -4.04 13.29 -8.27
N ARG A 11 -4.77 12.97 -7.21
CA ARG A 11 -6.18 12.54 -7.29
C ARG A 11 -7.07 13.54 -8.03
N LYS A 12 -6.76 14.84 -7.96
CA LYS A 12 -7.51 15.90 -8.66
C LYS A 12 -7.17 16.00 -10.15
N LYS A 13 -6.01 15.50 -10.57
CA LYS A 13 -5.49 15.64 -11.94
C LYS A 13 -5.65 14.37 -12.76
N ILE A 14 -5.60 13.20 -12.11
CA ILE A 14 -5.71 11.91 -12.76
C ILE A 14 -7.14 11.69 -13.27
N ASP A 15 -7.24 11.16 -14.48
CA ASP A 15 -8.50 10.75 -15.08
C ASP A 15 -9.17 9.65 -14.24
N LYS A 16 -10.48 9.79 -14.00
CA LYS A 16 -11.27 8.81 -13.24
C LYS A 16 -11.23 7.40 -13.84
N LYS A 17 -10.91 7.24 -15.13
CA LYS A 17 -10.70 5.93 -15.77
C LYS A 17 -9.62 5.09 -15.07
N PHE A 18 -8.67 5.74 -14.39
CA PHE A 18 -7.60 5.06 -13.65
C PHE A 18 -7.96 4.70 -12.20
N ILE A 19 -9.17 5.03 -11.76
CA ILE A 19 -9.64 4.77 -10.40
C ILE A 19 -10.47 3.49 -10.39
N CYS A 20 -10.13 2.58 -9.49
CA CYS A 20 -10.82 1.32 -9.30
C CYS A 20 -12.26 1.54 -8.84
N THR A 21 -13.21 0.94 -9.56
CA THR A 21 -14.65 1.03 -9.24
C THR A 21 -15.03 0.36 -7.90
N SER A 22 -14.18 -0.49 -7.33
CA SER A 22 -14.47 -1.17 -6.05
C SER A 22 -13.84 -0.53 -4.83
N CYS A 23 -12.59 -0.08 -4.90
CA CYS A 23 -11.86 0.44 -3.74
C CYS A 23 -11.60 1.94 -3.80
N ASP A 24 -12.07 2.61 -4.87
CA ASP A 24 -11.88 4.03 -5.15
C ASP A 24 -10.42 4.50 -5.13
N MET A 25 -9.43 3.61 -5.19
CA MET A 25 -8.00 3.94 -5.27
C MET A 25 -7.47 3.81 -6.69
N LEU A 26 -6.25 4.30 -6.94
CA LEU A 26 -5.60 4.13 -8.25
C LEU A 26 -5.45 2.64 -8.55
N LEU A 27 -5.79 2.24 -9.76
CA LEU A 27 -5.79 0.84 -10.20
C LEU A 27 -4.43 0.17 -9.96
N CYS A 28 -4.46 -1.00 -9.32
CA CYS A 28 -3.33 -1.90 -9.16
C CYS A 28 -3.62 -3.20 -9.90
N THR A 29 -2.80 -3.53 -10.90
CA THR A 29 -3.05 -4.64 -11.84
C THR A 29 -4.48 -4.58 -12.41
N PRO A 30 -4.75 -3.62 -13.31
CA PRO A 30 -6.10 -3.36 -13.79
C PRO A 30 -6.71 -4.57 -14.51
N MET A 31 -7.94 -4.86 -14.16
CA MET A 31 -8.81 -5.86 -14.77
C MET A 31 -10.02 -5.14 -15.34
N GLN A 32 -10.39 -5.48 -16.57
CA GLN A 32 -11.61 -4.99 -17.21
C GLN A 32 -12.68 -6.08 -17.13
N THR A 33 -13.89 -5.66 -16.78
CA THR A 33 -15.08 -6.51 -16.78
C THR A 33 -15.78 -6.47 -18.14
N GLN A 34 -16.68 -7.43 -18.40
CA GLN A 34 -17.49 -7.40 -19.62
C GLN A 34 -18.38 -6.15 -19.73
N CYS A 35 -18.83 -5.58 -18.62
CA CYS A 35 -19.56 -4.31 -18.62
C CYS A 35 -18.67 -3.07 -18.88
N GLY A 36 -17.35 -3.25 -19.01
CA GLY A 36 -16.39 -2.21 -19.38
C GLY A 36 -15.80 -1.42 -18.21
N HIS A 37 -16.17 -1.74 -16.97
CA HIS A 37 -15.64 -1.10 -15.78
C HIS A 37 -14.28 -1.70 -15.36
N LEU A 38 -13.42 -0.86 -14.78
CA LEU A 38 -12.06 -1.22 -14.40
C LEU A 38 -11.93 -1.42 -12.89
N MET A 39 -11.28 -2.50 -12.50
CA MET A 39 -11.10 -2.90 -11.12
C MET A 39 -9.67 -3.40 -10.90
N CYS A 40 -9.16 -3.30 -9.69
CA CYS A 40 -7.90 -3.95 -9.35
C CYS A 40 -8.09 -5.47 -9.34
N SER A 41 -7.03 -6.23 -9.67
CA SER A 41 -7.06 -7.69 -9.64
C SER A 41 -7.52 -8.24 -8.28
N ASP A 42 -6.96 -7.74 -7.18
CA ASP A 42 -7.34 -8.16 -5.82
C ASP A 42 -8.82 -7.84 -5.51
N CYS A 43 -9.28 -6.64 -5.86
CA CYS A 43 -10.68 -6.23 -5.65
C CYS A 43 -11.65 -7.14 -6.40
N LEU A 44 -11.35 -7.42 -7.66
CA LEU A 44 -12.19 -8.24 -8.51
C LEU A 44 -12.22 -9.69 -8.02
N GLN A 45 -11.08 -10.24 -7.59
CA GLN A 45 -11.03 -11.58 -7.01
C GLN A 45 -11.92 -11.70 -5.78
N THR A 46 -11.84 -10.75 -4.84
CA THR A 46 -12.72 -10.74 -3.66
C THR A 46 -14.20 -10.67 -4.02
N LEU A 47 -14.56 -9.92 -5.07
CA LEU A 47 -15.95 -9.85 -5.53
C LEU A 47 -16.42 -11.16 -6.16
N LEU A 48 -15.58 -11.81 -6.97
CA LEU A 48 -15.87 -13.09 -7.61
C LEU A 48 -16.03 -14.24 -6.60
N GLU A 49 -15.45 -14.13 -5.41
CA GLU A 49 -15.62 -15.10 -4.31
C GLU A 49 -16.99 -14.96 -3.59
N SER A 50 -17.76 -13.92 -3.88
CA SER A 50 -19.10 -13.73 -3.30
C SER A 50 -20.16 -14.65 -3.97
N SER A 51 -21.27 -14.89 -3.27
CA SER A 51 -22.35 -15.76 -3.77
C SER A 51 -23.12 -15.19 -4.97
N ASN A 52 -23.07 -13.87 -5.18
CA ASN A 52 -23.74 -13.17 -6.29
C ASN A 52 -22.83 -12.03 -6.77
N PRO A 53 -21.75 -12.35 -7.47
CA PRO A 53 -20.72 -11.39 -7.86
C PRO A 53 -21.28 -10.36 -8.85
N ARG A 54 -21.22 -9.09 -8.48
CA ARG A 54 -21.75 -7.98 -9.28
C ARG A 54 -20.80 -6.80 -9.34
N CYS A 55 -20.83 -6.10 -10.47
CA CYS A 55 -20.09 -4.87 -10.66
C CYS A 55 -20.64 -3.79 -9.71
N PRO A 56 -19.79 -3.12 -8.91
CA PRO A 56 -20.23 -2.07 -8.01
C PRO A 56 -20.79 -0.82 -8.69
N ALA A 57 -20.45 -0.57 -9.96
CA ALA A 57 -20.94 0.61 -10.70
C ALA A 57 -22.37 0.45 -11.22
N ASP A 58 -22.70 -0.71 -11.79
CA ASP A 58 -23.92 -0.89 -12.58
C ASP A 58 -24.74 -2.15 -12.20
N GLY A 59 -24.24 -3.00 -11.30
CA GLY A 59 -24.91 -4.22 -10.86
C GLY A 59 -24.86 -5.38 -11.87
N ALA A 60 -24.11 -5.25 -12.97
CA ALA A 60 -23.91 -6.34 -13.94
C ALA A 60 -23.30 -7.57 -13.26
N VAL A 61 -23.71 -8.76 -13.68
CA VAL A 61 -23.14 -10.03 -13.17
C VAL A 61 -21.67 -10.10 -13.58
N LEU A 62 -20.81 -10.51 -12.65
CA LEU A 62 -19.39 -10.73 -12.92
C LEU A 62 -19.13 -12.23 -12.99
N GLU A 63 -18.59 -12.69 -14.12
CA GLU A 63 -18.16 -14.06 -14.32
C GLU A 63 -16.64 -14.12 -14.50
N LYS A 64 -16.01 -15.17 -13.97
CA LYS A 64 -14.55 -15.32 -13.99
C LYS A 64 -13.99 -15.41 -15.42
N GLU A 65 -14.76 -15.99 -16.32
CA GLU A 65 -14.42 -16.18 -17.73
C GLU A 65 -14.59 -14.90 -18.54
N GLN A 66 -15.28 -13.90 -17.99
CA GLN A 66 -15.66 -12.65 -18.65
C GLN A 66 -14.86 -11.43 -18.16
N VAL A 67 -13.79 -11.68 -17.40
CA VAL A 67 -12.88 -10.64 -16.90
C VAL A 67 -11.48 -10.87 -17.42
N PHE A 68 -10.77 -9.80 -17.74
CA PHE A 68 -9.46 -9.88 -18.39
C PHE A 68 -8.53 -8.80 -17.90
N ARG A 69 -7.21 -9.07 -17.94
CA ARG A 69 -6.18 -8.08 -17.62
C ARG A 69 -6.20 -6.99 -18.68
N ASP A 70 -6.30 -5.74 -18.25
CA ASP A 70 -6.25 -4.60 -19.16
C ASP A 70 -4.80 -4.10 -19.28
N VAL A 71 -4.08 -4.69 -20.23
CA VAL A 71 -2.68 -4.34 -20.52
C VAL A 71 -2.56 -2.92 -21.08
N PHE A 72 -3.57 -2.43 -21.80
CA PHE A 72 -3.56 -1.08 -22.35
C PHE A 72 -3.62 -0.05 -21.22
N THR A 73 -4.59 -0.17 -20.33
CA THR A 73 -4.72 0.71 -19.16
C THR A 73 -3.50 0.56 -18.24
N LYS A 74 -2.93 -0.64 -18.08
CA LYS A 74 -1.68 -0.83 -17.31
C LYS A 74 -0.51 -0.02 -17.89
N ARG A 75 -0.37 0.02 -19.21
CA ARG A 75 0.68 0.83 -19.87
C ARG A 75 0.45 2.32 -19.66
N GLU A 76 -0.79 2.79 -19.77
CA GLU A 76 -1.12 4.19 -19.50
C GLU A 76 -0.88 4.56 -18.03
N LEU A 77 -1.29 3.72 -17.09
CA LEU A 77 -1.04 3.88 -15.64
C LEU A 77 0.46 4.03 -15.35
N ASN A 78 1.29 3.16 -15.93
CA ASN A 78 2.73 3.17 -15.72
C ASN A 78 3.40 4.49 -16.18
N ALA A 79 2.79 5.24 -17.11
CA ALA A 79 3.30 6.52 -17.58
C ALA A 79 2.87 7.72 -16.73
N LEU A 80 1.97 7.53 -15.75
CA LEU A 80 1.53 8.61 -14.87
C LEU A 80 2.66 9.00 -13.92
N CYS A 81 3.03 10.28 -13.89
CA CYS A 81 3.87 10.86 -12.85
C CYS A 81 3.03 11.16 -11.61
N LEU A 82 3.47 10.65 -10.46
CA LEU A 82 2.77 10.69 -9.17
C LEU A 82 3.72 11.16 -8.08
N HIS A 83 3.15 11.81 -7.07
CA HIS A 83 3.80 12.13 -5.83
C HIS A 83 3.60 10.99 -4.83
N CYS A 84 4.59 10.80 -3.95
CA CYS A 84 4.47 9.85 -2.86
C CYS A 84 3.33 10.25 -1.92
N SER A 85 2.49 9.29 -1.52
CA SER A 85 1.38 9.55 -0.60
C SER A 85 1.80 9.76 0.86
N ASN A 86 3.08 9.53 1.20
CA ASN A 86 3.57 9.73 2.56
C ASN A 86 3.81 11.23 2.81
N GLN A 87 3.24 11.75 3.89
CA GLN A 87 3.32 13.16 4.25
C GLN A 87 4.79 13.62 4.35
N GLY A 88 5.12 14.71 3.65
CA GLY A 88 6.46 15.32 3.65
C GLY A 88 7.46 14.65 2.71
N CYS A 89 7.10 13.55 2.04
CA CYS A 89 7.99 12.92 1.08
C CYS A 89 8.11 13.77 -0.20
N PRO A 90 9.32 14.19 -0.63
CA PRO A 90 9.50 14.99 -1.84
C PRO A 90 9.55 14.16 -3.14
N TRP A 91 9.44 12.84 -3.02
CA TRP A 91 9.55 11.95 -4.17
C TRP A 91 8.37 12.13 -5.12
N HIS A 92 8.69 12.28 -6.39
CA HIS A 92 7.73 12.29 -7.51
C HIS A 92 8.39 11.61 -8.71
N ASP A 93 7.71 10.64 -9.30
CA ASP A 93 8.15 9.95 -10.52
C ASP A 93 6.98 9.13 -11.09
N THR A 94 7.24 8.32 -12.11
CA THR A 94 6.27 7.42 -12.73
C THR A 94 5.69 6.39 -11.75
N TYR A 95 4.45 5.95 -12.00
CA TYR A 95 3.80 4.87 -11.26
C TYR A 95 4.64 3.58 -11.24
N ASP A 96 5.39 3.30 -12.31
CA ASP A 96 6.28 2.13 -12.39
C ASP A 96 7.43 2.20 -11.36
N ALA A 97 7.95 3.40 -11.10
CA ALA A 97 8.99 3.64 -10.10
C ALA A 97 8.46 3.70 -8.65
N LEU A 98 7.14 3.82 -8.46
CA LEU A 98 6.52 3.98 -7.14
C LEU A 98 6.71 2.77 -6.22
N GLU A 99 6.70 1.55 -6.77
CA GLU A 99 6.92 0.33 -5.98
C GLU A 99 8.33 0.32 -5.37
N ALA A 100 9.34 0.60 -6.19
CA ALA A 100 10.72 0.69 -5.75
C ALA A 100 10.90 1.78 -4.67
N HIS A 101 10.29 2.96 -4.88
CA HIS A 101 10.30 4.03 -3.87
C HIS A 101 9.63 3.61 -2.56
N SER A 102 8.46 2.98 -2.62
CA SER A 102 7.66 2.62 -1.45
C SER A 102 8.42 1.68 -0.51
N ALA A 103 9.28 0.81 -1.06
CA ALA A 103 10.12 -0.10 -0.28
C ALA A 103 11.16 0.64 0.58
N VAL A 104 11.63 1.81 0.15
CA VAL A 104 12.74 2.55 0.78
C VAL A 104 12.34 3.94 1.32
N CYS A 105 11.09 4.35 1.14
CA CYS A 105 10.62 5.67 1.53
C CYS A 105 10.85 5.95 3.02
N GLU A 106 11.66 6.97 3.31
CA GLU A 106 12.02 7.39 4.68
C GLU A 106 10.83 7.99 5.44
N HIS A 107 9.88 8.57 4.72
CA HIS A 107 8.66 9.18 5.27
C HIS A 107 7.53 8.17 5.49
N ALA A 108 7.72 6.91 5.06
CA ALA A 108 6.73 5.86 5.28
C ALA A 108 6.57 5.59 6.78
N LEU A 109 5.32 5.51 7.23
CA LEU A 109 5.01 5.07 8.59
C LEU A 109 5.20 3.56 8.69
N ILE A 110 6.07 3.14 9.59
CA ILE A 110 6.36 1.73 9.88
C ILE A 110 6.09 1.44 11.35
N ASN A 111 5.77 0.18 11.65
CA ASN A 111 5.69 -0.29 13.02
C ASN A 111 7.09 -0.69 13.51
N CYS A 112 7.30 -0.61 14.82
CA CYS A 112 8.48 -1.20 15.44
C CYS A 112 8.61 -2.69 15.08
N VAL A 113 9.86 -3.14 14.90
CA VAL A 113 10.19 -4.55 14.61
C VAL A 113 9.82 -5.50 15.75
N HIS A 114 9.74 -4.98 16.99
CA HIS A 114 9.33 -5.75 18.15
C HIS A 114 7.80 -5.79 18.24
N SER A 115 7.20 -6.98 18.15
CA SER A 115 5.74 -7.16 18.10
C SER A 115 5.01 -6.66 19.36
N GLN A 116 5.71 -6.59 20.50
CA GLN A 116 5.22 -6.05 21.75
C GLN A 116 5.19 -4.52 21.76
N CYS A 117 6.08 -3.88 20.98
CA CYS A 117 6.08 -2.43 20.80
C CYS A 117 4.98 -2.05 19.81
N LYS A 118 4.00 -1.26 20.27
CA LYS A 118 2.89 -0.78 19.42
C LYS A 118 3.14 0.58 18.78
N MET A 119 4.38 1.06 18.81
CA MET A 119 4.73 2.34 18.23
C MET A 119 4.80 2.27 16.70
N THR A 120 4.28 3.31 16.07
CA THR A 120 4.37 3.58 14.64
C THR A 120 5.06 4.94 14.45
N PHE A 121 6.03 5.00 13.55
CA PHE A 121 6.84 6.19 13.29
C PHE A 121 7.34 6.19 11.85
N GLN A 122 7.86 7.33 11.38
CA GLN A 122 8.51 7.40 10.07
C GLN A 122 9.75 6.51 10.04
N ARG A 123 10.00 5.83 8.93
CA ARG A 123 11.15 4.95 8.73
C ARG A 123 12.47 5.64 9.08
N SER A 124 12.62 6.93 8.79
CA SER A 124 13.76 7.76 9.20
C SER A 124 14.05 7.72 10.71
N HIS A 125 13.02 7.69 11.56
CA HIS A 125 13.15 7.66 13.03
C HIS A 125 13.34 6.26 13.61
N CYS A 126 13.35 5.21 12.79
CA CYS A 126 13.48 3.83 13.26
C CYS A 126 14.80 3.59 14.02
N GLY A 127 15.91 4.13 13.51
CA GLY A 127 17.22 3.98 14.14
C GLY A 127 17.27 4.61 15.53
N GLU A 128 16.71 5.82 15.68
CA GLU A 128 16.63 6.51 16.97
C GLU A 128 15.72 5.77 17.94
N HIS A 129 14.51 5.39 17.48
CA HIS A 129 13.57 4.61 18.28
C HIS A 129 14.20 3.34 18.88
N LEU A 130 14.88 2.53 18.07
CA LEU A 130 15.49 1.28 18.52
C LEU A 130 16.70 1.50 19.43
N LYS A 131 17.36 2.66 19.34
CA LYS A 131 18.53 3.00 20.14
C LYS A 131 18.17 3.51 21.53
N SER A 132 17.18 4.39 21.66
CA SER A 132 16.92 5.13 22.90
C SER A 132 15.50 4.97 23.46
N GLU A 133 14.49 4.78 22.61
CA GLU A 133 13.08 4.91 23.03
C GLU A 133 12.41 3.56 23.29
N CYS A 134 12.70 2.56 22.46
CA CYS A 134 12.00 1.28 22.50
C CYS A 134 12.26 0.55 23.82
N GLU A 135 11.20 0.24 24.56
CA GLU A 135 11.30 -0.58 25.79
C GLU A 135 11.65 -2.04 25.51
N TYR A 136 11.48 -2.49 24.27
CA TYR A 136 11.80 -3.85 23.85
C TYR A 136 13.15 -3.94 23.13
N ARG A 137 13.94 -2.86 23.08
CA ARG A 137 15.29 -2.89 22.52
C ARG A 137 16.20 -3.84 23.31
N ASN A 138 17.17 -4.41 22.62
CA ASN A 138 18.24 -5.17 23.25
C ASN A 138 19.21 -4.25 23.99
N VAL A 139 19.51 -4.62 25.23
CA VAL A 139 20.50 -3.99 26.11
C VAL A 139 21.38 -5.07 26.72
N LYS A 140 22.58 -4.70 27.17
CA LYS A 140 23.45 -5.61 27.91
C LYS A 140 23.03 -5.63 29.38
N CYS A 141 22.79 -6.82 29.92
CA CYS A 141 22.53 -6.98 31.36
C CYS A 141 23.80 -6.69 32.17
N ASP A 142 23.72 -5.81 33.17
CA ASP A 142 24.87 -5.45 34.01
C ASP A 142 25.41 -6.62 34.85
N PHE A 143 24.56 -7.61 35.15
CA PHE A 143 24.93 -8.76 35.99
C PHE A 143 25.53 -9.92 35.19
N CYS A 144 24.93 -10.29 34.05
CA CYS A 144 25.33 -11.46 33.28
C CYS A 144 25.94 -11.15 31.91
N ARG A 145 25.94 -9.88 31.47
CA ARG A 145 26.47 -9.39 30.18
C ARG A 145 25.80 -9.97 28.93
N ASN A 146 24.72 -10.74 29.08
CA ASN A 146 23.92 -11.23 27.96
C ASN A 146 23.02 -10.13 27.42
N ASP A 147 22.63 -10.26 26.15
CA ASP A 147 21.61 -9.42 25.54
C ASP A 147 20.24 -9.78 26.10
N VAL A 148 19.58 -8.78 26.69
CA VAL A 148 18.22 -8.87 27.25
C VAL A 148 17.40 -7.70 26.72
N THR A 149 16.07 -7.79 26.78
CA THR A 149 15.23 -6.65 26.44
C THR A 149 15.17 -5.69 27.64
N LEU A 150 15.09 -4.37 27.39
CA LEU A 150 14.98 -3.42 28.50
C LEU A 150 13.75 -3.70 29.39
N ALA A 151 12.62 -4.08 28.78
CA ALA A 151 11.39 -4.42 29.50
C ALA A 151 11.55 -5.61 30.46
N SER A 152 12.47 -6.54 30.20
CA SER A 152 12.73 -7.68 31.11
C SER A 152 13.61 -7.32 32.30
N MET A 153 14.17 -6.10 32.34
CA MET A 153 14.96 -5.58 33.45
C MET A 153 14.14 -4.73 34.44
N LYS A 154 12.86 -4.52 34.16
CA LYS A 154 11.88 -3.90 35.07
C LYS A 154 11.14 -4.98 35.85
#